data_AF-A0A7S0QKQ0-F1
#
_entry.id   AF-A0A7S0QKQ0-F1
#
_cell.length_a   1.000
_cell.length_b   1.000
_cell.length_c   1.000
_cell.angle_alpha   90.00
_cell.angle_beta   90.00
_cell.angle_gamma   90.00
#
_symmetry.space_group_name_H-M   'P 1'
#
loop_
_entity.id
_entity.type
_entity.pdbx_description
1 polymer ?
#
loop_
_entity_poly.entity_id
_entity_poly.type
_entity_poly.pdbx_seq_one_letter_code
_entity_poly.pdbx_strand_id
1 'polypeptide(L)'
;MSASALSQQALPTIPAGQTTVLTVDELNRIKTTLLHAEAKTKGSHILSEEERLREQLRDMSKQRMSTWNNTLEARRRQKEQARQAKIDDEEKRRQVMDREEAAFQAAERKKAIQRANTLLYENTERVKAFGSKLYISDVLKEREMQKQIQEEIKDRKRNEERLWHERTVEAVRLGDMEEEKKRQEALQRALQSKQVQLEQLEQFRVKYVTQKREERREGQLIKQRVEAYIDAEKQSETKKKMDEMERARRTMEENKRLQEEKKLAEQQAMENEEKRMALFAEEKERKMRLRAEREAEVAAQKAAIRQRMVDRQVAHLMSLRKNENHRIAGQVQEAEERRDAEISAKNERMRQELDKIRISRAAQMQEMAAKREREREAEAEAGAKLLSDYQAGTEAERQAEAAKRERSIGLKSYHVKQIRDKTMRSQAEKELEMDEQAMLRAKLLEEDALFDKYTHALVEQYKADGKDVKPLLLELAKMKAEGR
;
A
#
# COMPACT_ATOMS: atom_id res chain seq x y z
N MET A 1 -11.11 -111.07 26.78
CA MET A 1 -10.57 -112.06 25.81
C MET A 1 -9.07 -111.89 25.71
N SER A 2 -8.36 -112.93 25.30
CA SER A 2 -6.92 -112.92 24.91
C SER A 2 -5.93 -112.53 26.01
N ALA A 3 -5.46 -113.55 26.73
CA ALA A 3 -4.13 -113.56 27.32
C ALA A 3 -3.06 -113.86 26.23
N SER A 4 -1.79 -113.99 26.66
CA SER A 4 -0.57 -114.27 25.85
C SER A 4 0.08 -113.04 25.22
N ALA A 5 1.41 -112.94 25.15
CA ALA A 5 2.48 -113.63 25.89
C ALA A 5 3.77 -112.80 25.82
N LEU A 6 4.77 -113.14 26.65
CA LEU A 6 6.09 -112.50 26.61
C LEU A 6 6.73 -112.62 25.22
N SER A 7 7.35 -111.54 24.76
CA SER A 7 8.42 -111.58 23.76
C SER A 7 9.65 -110.88 24.32
N GLN A 8 10.78 -111.58 24.28
CA GLN A 8 12.07 -111.12 24.79
C GLN A 8 12.64 -110.05 23.86
N GLN A 9 13.24 -108.99 24.41
CA GLN A 9 14.21 -108.19 23.68
C GLN A 9 15.49 -107.98 24.51
N ALA A 10 16.60 -108.18 23.82
CA ALA A 10 17.93 -108.44 24.34
C ALA A 10 18.48 -107.36 25.30
N LEU A 11 19.29 -107.83 26.26
CA LEU A 11 20.28 -107.01 26.95
C LEU A 11 21.37 -106.59 25.95
N PRO A 12 21.63 -105.28 25.73
CA PRO A 12 22.86 -104.85 25.09
C PRO A 12 24.01 -104.89 26.12
N THR A 13 24.89 -105.89 26.01
CA THR A 13 26.18 -105.87 26.69
C THR A 13 27.08 -104.81 26.06
N ILE A 14 27.34 -103.71 26.77
CA ILE A 14 28.30 -102.66 26.38
C ILE A 14 29.31 -102.52 27.54
N PRO A 15 30.63 -102.46 27.26
CA PRO A 15 31.66 -102.84 28.23
C PRO A 15 31.96 -101.79 29.31
N ALA A 16 32.56 -102.25 30.40
CA ALA A 16 33.10 -101.39 31.44
C ALA A 16 34.19 -100.46 30.88
N GLY A 17 33.95 -99.14 30.91
CA GLY A 17 34.92 -98.15 30.42
C GLY A 17 34.33 -96.89 29.76
N GLN A 18 33.01 -96.68 29.74
CA GLN A 18 32.41 -95.46 29.19
C GLN A 18 31.80 -94.57 30.29
N THR A 19 32.23 -93.32 30.34
CA THR A 19 31.63 -92.25 31.14
C THR A 19 30.28 -91.85 30.55
N THR A 20 29.20 -92.19 31.25
CA THR A 20 27.85 -91.68 30.95
C THR A 20 27.77 -90.20 31.35
N VAL A 21 27.82 -89.31 30.35
CA VAL A 21 27.63 -87.87 30.54
C VAL A 21 26.14 -87.59 30.76
N LEU A 22 25.72 -87.56 32.02
CA LEU A 22 24.38 -87.13 32.41
C LEU A 22 24.18 -85.66 32.07
N THR A 23 23.07 -85.33 31.41
CA THR A 23 22.68 -83.94 31.17
C THR A 23 22.17 -83.27 32.45
N VAL A 24 22.24 -81.94 32.51
CA VAL A 24 21.78 -81.16 33.69
C VAL A 24 20.31 -81.42 34.00
N ASP A 25 19.48 -81.64 32.99
CA ASP A 25 18.05 -81.91 33.14
C ASP A 25 17.78 -83.32 33.69
N GLU A 26 18.55 -84.34 33.27
CA GLU A 26 18.48 -85.68 33.86
C GLU A 26 18.95 -85.66 35.32
N LEU A 27 20.02 -84.94 35.63
CA LEU A 27 20.50 -84.73 37.01
C LEU A 27 19.42 -84.05 37.88
N ASN A 28 18.74 -83.03 37.36
CA ASN A 28 17.68 -82.32 38.07
C ASN A 28 16.42 -83.19 38.23
N ARG A 29 16.09 -84.02 37.23
CA ARG A 29 14.99 -84.99 37.33
C ARG A 29 15.27 -86.04 38.41
N ILE A 30 16.48 -86.57 38.48
CA ILE A 30 16.91 -87.51 39.53
C ILE A 30 16.89 -86.85 40.92
N LYS A 31 17.35 -85.60 41.03
CA LYS A 31 17.29 -84.85 42.30
C LYS A 31 15.85 -84.64 42.78
N THR A 32 14.93 -84.26 41.90
CA THR A 32 13.52 -84.03 42.28
C THR A 32 12.81 -85.32 42.67
N THR A 33 13.05 -86.44 41.99
CA THR A 33 12.44 -87.73 42.36
C THR A 33 12.96 -88.29 43.69
N LEU A 34 14.25 -88.11 44.00
CA LEU A 34 14.82 -88.55 45.28
C LEU A 34 14.38 -87.66 46.45
N LEU A 35 14.40 -86.33 46.29
CA LEU A 35 13.99 -85.40 47.35
C LEU A 35 12.50 -85.45 47.69
N HIS A 36 11.64 -85.97 46.79
CA HIS A 36 10.22 -86.18 47.08
C HIS A 36 9.93 -87.46 47.89
N ALA A 37 10.91 -88.35 48.06
CA ALA A 37 10.76 -89.51 48.95
C ALA A 37 10.93 -89.13 50.44
N GLU A 38 11.86 -88.22 50.76
CA GLU A 38 12.13 -87.76 52.13
C GLU A 38 11.14 -86.68 52.63
N ALA A 39 10.37 -86.06 51.73
CA ALA A 39 9.39 -85.02 52.07
C ALA A 39 8.18 -85.52 52.90
N LYS A 40 8.02 -86.83 53.10
CA LYS A 40 6.88 -87.42 53.86
C LYS A 40 7.11 -87.58 55.37
N THR A 41 8.29 -87.24 55.90
CA THR A 41 8.66 -87.44 57.32
C THR A 41 8.95 -86.13 58.08
N LYS A 42 8.18 -85.08 57.83
CA LYS A 42 8.10 -83.88 58.70
C LYS A 42 6.66 -83.52 59.08
N GLY A 43 6.00 -84.46 59.75
CA GLY A 43 4.74 -84.20 60.44
C GLY A 43 4.97 -83.38 61.72
N SER A 44 4.23 -82.28 61.87
CA SER A 44 3.92 -81.59 63.13
C SER A 44 5.03 -81.56 64.21
N HIS A 45 5.94 -80.59 64.12
CA HIS A 45 6.62 -80.11 65.33
C HIS A 45 5.57 -79.38 66.17
N ILE A 46 5.05 -80.03 67.21
CA ILE A 46 4.13 -79.38 68.16
C ILE A 46 4.99 -78.38 68.95
N LEU A 47 4.98 -77.12 68.52
CA LEU A 47 5.61 -76.02 69.26
C LEU A 47 5.09 -76.05 70.71
N SER A 48 6.02 -76.13 71.66
CA SER A 48 5.71 -76.13 73.09
C SER A 48 4.92 -74.88 73.45
N GLU A 49 4.08 -74.91 74.49
CA GLU A 49 3.33 -73.73 74.93
C GLU A 49 4.26 -72.54 75.22
N GLU A 50 5.47 -72.81 75.73
CA GLU A 50 6.51 -71.79 75.92
C GLU A 50 7.01 -71.18 74.61
N GLU A 51 7.14 -71.97 73.54
CA GLU A 51 7.58 -71.48 72.23
C GLU A 51 6.50 -70.63 71.57
N ARG A 52 5.23 -71.06 71.69
CA ARG A 52 4.06 -70.27 71.25
C ARG A 52 3.95 -68.97 72.03
N LEU A 53 4.15 -69.01 73.36
CA LEU A 53 4.14 -67.80 74.20
C LEU A 53 5.32 -66.87 73.86
N ARG A 54 6.52 -67.41 73.59
CA ARG A 54 7.67 -66.62 73.12
C ARG A 54 7.40 -65.99 71.75
N GLU A 55 6.74 -66.70 70.83
CA GLU A 55 6.37 -66.16 69.52
C GLU A 55 5.30 -65.07 69.64
N GLN A 56 4.25 -65.30 70.44
CA GLN A 56 3.25 -64.27 70.77
C GLN A 56 3.88 -63.03 71.43
N LEU A 57 4.75 -63.19 72.43
CA LEU A 57 5.46 -62.08 73.07
C LEU A 57 6.41 -61.36 72.10
N ARG A 58 7.08 -62.10 71.19
CA ARG A 58 7.90 -61.54 70.12
C ARG A 58 7.07 -60.74 69.14
N ASP A 59 5.86 -61.19 68.81
CA ASP A 59 4.96 -60.48 67.90
C ASP A 59 4.28 -59.27 68.55
N MET A 60 3.88 -59.36 69.82
CA MET A 60 3.48 -58.20 70.63
C MET A 60 4.63 -57.18 70.74
N SER A 61 5.87 -57.64 70.85
CA SER A 61 7.07 -56.79 70.84
C SER A 61 7.30 -56.14 69.47
N LYS A 62 7.22 -56.89 68.36
CA LYS A 62 7.27 -56.33 66.99
C LYS A 62 6.17 -55.29 66.76
N GLN A 63 4.94 -55.54 67.20
CA GLN A 63 3.82 -54.61 67.12
C GLN A 63 4.13 -53.31 67.87
N ARG A 64 4.59 -53.41 69.13
CA ARG A 64 5.03 -52.24 69.92
C ARG A 64 6.18 -51.47 69.26
N MET A 65 7.20 -52.18 68.75
CA MET A 65 8.33 -51.57 68.04
C MET A 65 7.91 -50.90 66.72
N SER A 66 6.88 -51.39 66.03
CA SER A 66 6.39 -50.78 64.79
C SER A 66 5.82 -49.37 65.00
N THR A 67 5.30 -49.10 66.20
CA THR A 67 4.80 -47.78 66.63
C THR A 67 5.92 -46.85 67.12
N TRP A 68 7.18 -47.33 67.22
CA TRP A 68 8.30 -46.52 67.72
C TRP A 68 8.95 -45.68 66.61
N ASN A 69 8.52 -44.43 66.50
CA ASN A 69 9.05 -43.43 65.56
C ASN A 69 10.55 -43.09 65.76
N ASN A 70 11.16 -43.54 66.86
CA ASN A 70 12.57 -43.28 67.21
C ASN A 70 13.55 -44.38 66.78
N THR A 71 13.08 -45.46 66.15
CA THR A 71 13.97 -46.51 65.62
C THR A 71 14.81 -45.99 64.43
N LEU A 72 15.95 -46.63 64.16
CA LEU A 72 16.80 -46.28 63.00
C LEU A 72 16.04 -46.46 61.68
N GLU A 73 15.20 -47.49 61.59
CA GLU A 73 14.35 -47.73 60.42
C GLU A 73 13.26 -46.66 60.25
N ALA A 74 12.55 -46.29 61.34
CA ALA A 74 11.57 -45.20 61.28
C ALA A 74 12.23 -43.88 60.85
N ARG A 75 13.41 -43.54 61.38
CA ARG A 75 14.16 -42.34 60.96
C ARG A 75 14.64 -42.40 59.51
N ARG A 76 15.03 -43.57 58.99
CA ARG A 76 15.36 -43.75 57.56
C ARG A 76 14.12 -43.53 56.68
N ARG A 77 13.01 -44.21 57.01
CA ARG A 77 11.72 -44.05 56.31
C ARG A 77 11.25 -42.59 56.33
N GLN A 78 11.35 -41.88 57.46
CA GLN A 78 11.00 -40.47 57.56
C GLN A 78 11.91 -39.58 56.68
N LYS A 79 13.22 -39.86 56.62
CA LYS A 79 14.18 -39.14 55.74
C LYS A 79 13.98 -39.46 54.26
N GLU A 80 13.44 -40.62 53.92
CA GLU A 80 13.05 -41.00 52.56
C GLU A 80 11.72 -40.34 52.16
N GLN A 81 10.69 -40.43 53.00
CA GLN A 81 9.42 -39.73 52.84
C GLN A 81 9.61 -38.21 52.72
N ALA A 82 10.47 -37.60 53.54
CA ALA A 82 10.78 -36.18 53.46
C ALA A 82 11.61 -35.79 52.22
N ARG A 83 12.32 -36.73 51.60
CA ARG A 83 12.97 -36.52 50.28
C ARG A 83 11.95 -36.67 49.16
N GLN A 84 11.09 -37.68 49.21
CA GLN A 84 10.01 -37.87 48.25
C GLN A 84 9.06 -36.67 48.25
N ALA A 85 8.57 -36.25 49.41
CA ALA A 85 7.70 -35.07 49.53
C ALA A 85 8.32 -33.79 48.94
N LYS A 86 9.63 -33.59 49.09
CA LYS A 86 10.33 -32.47 48.44
C LYS A 86 10.36 -32.60 46.91
N ILE A 87 10.61 -33.78 46.39
CA ILE A 87 10.58 -34.06 44.95
C ILE A 87 9.16 -33.87 44.41
N ASP A 88 8.15 -34.42 45.08
CA ASP A 88 6.73 -34.28 44.72
C ASP A 88 6.30 -32.79 44.73
N ASP A 89 6.77 -32.00 45.70
CA ASP A 89 6.46 -30.56 45.78
C ASP A 89 7.23 -29.73 44.74
N GLU A 90 8.46 -30.10 44.39
CA GLU A 90 9.19 -29.52 43.26
C GLU A 90 8.53 -29.87 41.92
N GLU A 91 8.04 -31.09 41.74
CA GLU A 91 7.32 -31.51 40.53
C GLU A 91 5.98 -30.78 40.41
N LYS A 92 5.19 -30.68 41.50
CA LYS A 92 3.95 -29.86 41.52
C LYS A 92 4.22 -28.42 41.11
N ARG A 93 5.33 -27.81 41.56
CA ARG A 93 5.72 -26.44 41.15
C ARG A 93 6.03 -26.37 39.66
N ARG A 94 6.75 -27.35 39.10
CA ARG A 94 6.99 -27.43 37.64
C ARG A 94 5.68 -27.57 36.88
N GLN A 95 4.80 -28.50 37.27
CA GLN A 95 3.48 -28.66 36.65
C GLN A 95 2.60 -27.41 36.71
N VAL A 96 2.75 -26.54 37.73
CA VAL A 96 2.07 -25.23 37.78
C VAL A 96 2.71 -24.27 36.79
N MET A 97 4.03 -24.13 36.75
CA MET A 97 4.73 -23.28 35.78
C MET A 97 4.44 -23.71 34.33
N ASP A 98 4.45 -25.01 34.04
CA ASP A 98 4.14 -25.54 32.71
C ASP A 98 2.70 -25.20 32.28
N ARG A 99 1.74 -25.20 33.22
CA ARG A 99 0.35 -24.79 32.96
C ARG A 99 0.22 -23.28 32.75
N GLU A 100 0.93 -22.48 33.54
CA GLU A 100 0.95 -21.01 33.41
C GLU A 100 1.60 -20.59 32.08
N GLU A 101 2.73 -21.21 31.71
CA GLU A 101 3.40 -20.95 30.43
C GLU A 101 2.54 -21.43 29.25
N ALA A 102 1.95 -22.63 29.32
CA ALA A 102 1.02 -23.10 28.28
C ALA A 102 -0.19 -22.17 28.13
N ALA A 103 -0.74 -21.64 29.22
CA ALA A 103 -1.81 -20.65 29.18
C ALA A 103 -1.36 -19.31 28.56
N PHE A 104 -0.15 -18.84 28.89
CA PHE A 104 0.45 -17.64 28.31
C PHE A 104 0.71 -17.80 26.80
N GLN A 105 1.35 -18.89 26.38
CA GLN A 105 1.60 -19.21 24.98
C GLN A 105 0.28 -19.36 24.20
N ALA A 106 -0.75 -19.99 24.78
CA ALA A 106 -2.07 -20.07 24.18
C ALA A 106 -2.74 -18.70 24.04
N ALA A 107 -2.57 -17.80 25.01
CA ALA A 107 -3.05 -16.42 24.96
C ALA A 107 -2.33 -15.59 23.89
N GLU A 108 -1.00 -15.68 23.79
CA GLU A 108 -0.22 -15.02 22.73
C GLU A 108 -0.59 -15.55 21.35
N ARG A 109 -0.70 -16.88 21.18
CA ARG A 109 -1.19 -17.49 19.95
C ARG A 109 -2.60 -17.00 19.59
N LYS A 110 -3.50 -16.86 20.58
CA LYS A 110 -4.85 -16.32 20.38
C LYS A 110 -4.79 -14.85 19.92
N LYS A 111 -3.97 -14.00 20.54
CA LYS A 111 -3.76 -12.59 20.11
C LYS A 111 -3.22 -12.51 18.69
N ALA A 112 -2.23 -13.34 18.34
CA ALA A 112 -1.65 -13.39 17.01
C ALA A 112 -2.69 -13.81 15.94
N ILE A 113 -3.48 -14.84 16.22
CA ILE A 113 -4.60 -15.27 15.35
C ILE A 113 -5.67 -14.17 15.25
N GLN A 114 -6.06 -13.54 16.36
CA GLN A 114 -7.02 -12.43 16.34
C GLN A 114 -6.52 -11.26 15.48
N ARG A 115 -5.26 -10.85 15.63
CA ARG A 115 -4.64 -9.80 14.80
C ARG A 115 -4.54 -10.19 13.32
N ALA A 116 -4.26 -11.46 13.02
CA ALA A 116 -4.28 -11.96 11.65
C ALA A 116 -5.69 -11.90 11.07
N ASN A 117 -6.70 -12.33 11.82
CA ASN A 117 -8.11 -12.30 11.40
C ASN A 117 -8.62 -10.86 11.18
N THR A 118 -8.27 -9.90 12.05
CA THR A 118 -8.64 -8.49 11.84
C THR A 118 -7.97 -7.93 10.59
N LEU A 119 -6.67 -8.20 10.38
CA LEU A 119 -5.96 -7.76 9.18
C LEU A 119 -6.50 -8.40 7.90
N LEU A 120 -6.92 -9.67 7.93
CA LEU A 120 -7.56 -10.33 6.77
C LEU A 120 -8.93 -9.69 6.48
N TYR A 121 -9.73 -9.44 7.51
CA TYR A 121 -11.05 -8.81 7.38
C TYR A 121 -10.97 -7.36 6.88
N GLU A 122 -10.07 -6.55 7.44
CA GLU A 122 -9.72 -5.20 6.94
C GLU A 122 -9.19 -5.22 5.51
N ASN A 123 -8.58 -6.32 5.08
CA ASN A 123 -8.09 -6.48 3.72
C ASN A 123 -9.16 -6.88 2.69
N THR A 124 -10.37 -7.24 3.10
CA THR A 124 -11.47 -7.52 2.17
C THR A 124 -11.86 -6.28 1.36
N GLU A 125 -12.25 -6.46 0.09
CA GLU A 125 -12.59 -5.33 -0.78
C GLU A 125 -13.78 -4.53 -0.25
N ARG A 126 -14.76 -5.20 0.37
CA ARG A 126 -15.97 -4.56 0.91
C ARG A 126 -15.64 -3.66 2.10
N VAL A 127 -14.80 -4.12 3.03
CA VAL A 127 -14.31 -3.29 4.16
C VAL A 127 -13.41 -2.16 3.67
N LYS A 128 -12.53 -2.38 2.69
CA LYS A 128 -11.72 -1.32 2.07
C LYS A 128 -12.55 -0.22 1.40
N ALA A 129 -13.56 -0.60 0.62
CA ALA A 129 -14.45 0.34 -0.06
C ALA A 129 -15.28 1.18 0.93
N PHE A 130 -15.73 0.57 2.03
CA PHE A 130 -16.39 1.26 3.14
C PHE A 130 -15.42 2.17 3.92
N GLY A 131 -14.23 1.67 4.26
CA GLY A 131 -13.18 2.44 4.96
C GLY A 131 -12.70 3.67 4.18
N SER A 132 -12.67 3.61 2.85
CA SER A 132 -12.43 4.78 2.00
C SER A 132 -13.48 5.88 2.19
N LYS A 133 -14.75 5.52 2.44
CA LYS A 133 -15.83 6.49 2.74
C LYS A 133 -15.79 6.99 4.17
N LEU A 134 -15.30 6.16 5.10
CA LEU A 134 -15.02 6.55 6.49
C LEU A 134 -14.00 7.70 6.51
N TYR A 135 -12.90 7.55 5.78
CA TYR A 135 -11.90 8.61 5.61
C TYR A 135 -12.47 9.88 4.95
N ILE A 136 -13.37 9.75 3.97
CA ILE A 136 -14.06 10.91 3.37
C ILE A 136 -14.95 11.63 4.40
N SER A 137 -15.61 10.91 5.30
CA SER A 137 -16.40 11.49 6.40
C SER A 137 -15.53 12.34 7.35
N ASP A 138 -14.34 11.84 7.70
CA ASP A 138 -13.36 12.59 8.50
C ASP A 138 -12.88 13.85 7.77
N VAL A 139 -12.48 13.73 6.50
CA VAL A 139 -12.03 14.87 5.67
C VAL A 139 -13.11 15.94 5.53
N LEU A 140 -14.39 15.56 5.46
CA LEU A 140 -15.50 16.53 5.45
C LEU A 140 -15.59 17.31 6.78
N LYS A 141 -15.50 16.64 7.93
CA LYS A 141 -15.47 17.30 9.24
C LYS A 141 -14.25 18.20 9.42
N GLU A 142 -13.07 17.73 9.01
CA GLU A 142 -11.86 18.57 8.98
C GLU A 142 -12.04 19.80 8.09
N ARG A 143 -12.69 19.65 6.93
CA ARG A 143 -12.96 20.77 6.02
C ARG A 143 -13.94 21.79 6.60
N GLU A 144 -14.88 21.37 7.43
CA GLU A 144 -15.77 22.28 8.18
C GLU A 144 -15.00 23.05 9.25
N MET A 145 -14.15 22.38 10.04
CA MET A 145 -13.27 23.04 11.02
C MET A 145 -12.31 24.04 10.34
N GLN A 146 -11.74 23.70 9.19
CA GLN A 146 -10.92 24.62 8.39
C GLN A 146 -11.69 25.87 7.94
N LYS A 147 -12.96 25.73 7.54
CA LYS A 147 -13.81 26.89 7.16
C LYS A 147 -14.06 27.80 8.36
N GLN A 148 -14.38 27.24 9.53
CA GLN A 148 -14.59 28.00 10.76
C GLN A 148 -13.33 28.81 11.13
N ILE A 149 -12.16 28.16 11.13
CA ILE A 149 -10.86 28.82 11.38
C ILE A 149 -10.58 29.91 10.33
N GLN A 150 -10.88 29.67 9.05
CA GLN A 150 -10.70 30.65 7.98
C GLN A 150 -11.62 31.88 8.17
N GLU A 151 -12.84 31.68 8.66
CA GLU A 151 -13.81 32.74 8.95
C GLU A 151 -13.35 33.58 10.16
N GLU A 152 -12.91 32.94 11.25
CA GLU A 152 -12.28 33.64 12.39
C GLU A 152 -11.06 34.49 11.96
N ILE A 153 -10.17 33.94 11.12
CA ILE A 153 -9.00 34.66 10.61
C ILE A 153 -9.44 35.87 9.76
N LYS A 154 -10.49 35.73 8.95
CA LYS A 154 -11.04 36.81 8.13
C LYS A 154 -11.62 37.93 9.00
N ASP A 155 -12.32 37.60 10.08
CA ASP A 155 -12.89 38.58 10.98
C ASP A 155 -11.85 39.25 11.89
N ARG A 156 -10.81 38.53 12.30
CA ARG A 156 -9.62 39.14 12.94
C ARG A 156 -8.98 40.17 12.00
N LYS A 157 -8.73 39.83 10.73
CA LYS A 157 -8.17 40.76 9.73
C LYS A 157 -9.06 41.99 9.51
N ARG A 158 -10.38 41.82 9.38
CA ARG A 158 -11.33 42.94 9.28
C ARG A 158 -11.28 43.86 10.50
N ASN A 159 -11.10 43.31 11.69
CA ASN A 159 -10.94 44.09 12.92
C ASN A 159 -9.59 44.83 12.95
N GLU A 160 -8.49 44.18 12.53
CA GLU A 160 -7.16 44.82 12.38
C GLU A 160 -7.18 45.96 11.35
N GLU A 161 -7.79 45.74 10.18
CA GLU A 161 -7.98 46.75 9.13
C GLU A 161 -8.79 47.96 9.65
N ARG A 162 -9.86 47.72 10.42
CA ARG A 162 -10.65 48.78 11.06
C ARG A 162 -9.82 49.59 12.05
N LEU A 163 -9.11 48.94 12.96
CA LEU A 163 -8.24 49.61 13.96
C LEU A 163 -7.11 50.41 13.28
N TRP A 164 -6.53 49.89 12.20
CA TRP A 164 -5.51 50.58 11.41
C TRP A 164 -6.08 51.80 10.66
N HIS A 165 -7.30 51.68 10.11
CA HIS A 165 -8.02 52.79 9.50
C HIS A 165 -8.34 53.89 10.53
N GLU A 166 -8.91 53.54 11.69
CA GLU A 166 -9.20 54.47 12.79
C GLU A 166 -7.94 55.25 13.20
N ARG A 167 -6.83 54.54 13.45
CA ARG A 167 -5.54 55.16 13.81
C ARG A 167 -4.97 56.06 12.70
N THR A 168 -5.20 55.71 11.43
CA THR A 168 -4.77 56.52 10.27
C THR A 168 -5.60 57.80 10.17
N VAL A 169 -6.92 57.72 10.39
CA VAL A 169 -7.81 58.89 10.43
C VAL A 169 -7.45 59.82 11.60
N GLU A 170 -7.14 59.27 12.78
CA GLU A 170 -6.64 60.07 13.91
C GLU A 170 -5.32 60.77 13.61
N ALA A 171 -4.38 60.08 12.95
CA ALA A 171 -3.09 60.66 12.57
C ALA A 171 -3.24 61.80 11.53
N VAL A 172 -4.11 61.63 10.54
CA VAL A 172 -4.45 62.69 9.56
C VAL A 172 -5.07 63.88 10.29
N ARG A 173 -6.08 63.64 11.14
CA ARG A 173 -6.74 64.70 11.93
C ARG A 173 -5.76 65.47 12.82
N LEU A 174 -4.78 64.79 13.42
CA LEU A 174 -3.74 65.45 14.21
C LEU A 174 -2.83 66.32 13.32
N GLY A 175 -2.45 65.80 12.14
CA GLY A 175 -1.71 66.54 11.12
C GLY A 175 -2.43 67.81 10.64
N ASP A 176 -3.73 67.72 10.35
CA ASP A 176 -4.57 68.86 9.95
C ASP A 176 -4.59 69.94 11.05
N MET A 177 -4.74 69.54 12.32
CA MET A 177 -4.73 70.44 13.48
C MET A 177 -3.35 71.10 13.69
N GLU A 178 -2.26 70.43 13.36
CA GLU A 178 -0.91 71.03 13.37
C GLU A 178 -0.68 71.98 12.21
N GLU A 179 -1.17 71.64 11.01
CA GLU A 179 -1.05 72.53 9.85
C GLU A 179 -1.86 73.82 10.08
N GLU A 180 -3.06 73.70 10.60
CA GLU A 180 -3.92 74.86 10.90
C GLU A 180 -3.30 75.77 11.98
N LYS A 181 -2.66 75.20 13.01
CA LYS A 181 -1.84 75.99 13.96
C LYS A 181 -0.69 76.72 13.26
N LYS A 182 0.07 76.04 12.39
CA LYS A 182 1.18 76.64 11.63
C LYS A 182 0.69 77.77 10.70
N ARG A 183 -0.48 77.60 10.07
CA ARG A 183 -1.16 78.65 9.27
C ARG A 183 -1.56 79.84 10.14
N GLN A 184 -2.15 79.60 11.31
CA GLN A 184 -2.54 80.66 12.25
C GLN A 184 -1.32 81.44 12.78
N GLU A 185 -0.23 80.76 13.13
CA GLU A 185 1.04 81.41 13.49
C GLU A 185 1.62 82.24 12.33
N ALA A 186 1.61 81.71 11.11
CA ALA A 186 2.08 82.43 9.93
C ALA A 186 1.23 83.68 9.65
N LEU A 187 -0.10 83.57 9.79
CA LEU A 187 -1.02 84.69 9.68
C LEU A 187 -0.77 85.75 10.76
N GLN A 188 -0.56 85.35 12.02
CA GLN A 188 -0.22 86.27 13.11
C GLN A 188 1.12 86.99 12.85
N ARG A 189 2.17 86.28 12.41
CA ARG A 189 3.45 86.88 12.02
C ARG A 189 3.30 87.86 10.86
N ALA A 190 2.45 87.55 9.87
CA ALA A 190 2.15 88.43 8.75
C ALA A 190 1.38 89.70 9.19
N LEU A 191 0.41 89.55 10.11
CA LEU A 191 -0.32 90.68 10.70
C LEU A 191 0.60 91.59 11.53
N GLN A 192 1.46 91.03 12.38
CA GLN A 192 2.48 91.78 13.12
C GLN A 192 3.44 92.51 12.19
N SER A 193 3.93 91.83 11.14
CA SER A 193 4.81 92.43 10.13
C SER A 193 4.13 93.61 9.42
N LYS A 194 2.85 93.47 9.09
CA LYS A 194 2.03 94.54 8.49
C LYS A 194 1.84 95.72 9.46
N GLN A 195 1.61 95.48 10.75
CA GLN A 195 1.51 96.54 11.76
C GLN A 195 2.81 97.34 11.85
N VAL A 196 3.96 96.67 11.97
CA VAL A 196 5.28 97.32 12.00
C VAL A 196 5.56 98.11 10.72
N GLN A 197 5.17 97.61 9.54
CA GLN A 197 5.29 98.34 8.27
C GLN A 197 4.43 99.62 8.24
N LEU A 198 3.21 99.57 8.79
CA LEU A 198 2.34 100.75 8.89
C LEU A 198 2.93 101.79 9.86
N GLU A 199 3.42 101.37 11.04
CA GLU A 199 4.10 102.24 11.99
C GLU A 199 5.36 102.89 11.38
N GLN A 200 6.15 102.14 10.60
CA GLN A 200 7.31 102.67 9.88
C GLN A 200 6.91 103.72 8.83
N LEU A 201 5.81 103.51 8.11
CA LEU A 201 5.28 104.50 7.15
C LEU A 201 4.77 105.77 7.85
N GLU A 202 4.12 105.64 9.01
CA GLU A 202 3.70 106.78 9.82
C GLU A 202 4.91 107.56 10.38
N GLN A 203 5.91 106.86 10.92
CA GLN A 203 7.16 107.48 11.37
C GLN A 203 7.88 108.19 10.22
N PHE A 204 7.93 107.59 9.02
CA PHE A 204 8.49 108.24 7.83
C PHE A 204 7.70 109.49 7.44
N ARG A 205 6.36 109.43 7.46
CA ARG A 205 5.49 110.58 7.19
C ARG A 205 5.71 111.71 8.21
N VAL A 206 5.85 111.40 9.49
CA VAL A 206 6.16 112.38 10.54
C VAL A 206 7.53 113.02 10.29
N LYS A 207 8.58 112.20 10.05
CA LYS A 207 9.93 112.69 9.73
C LYS A 207 9.97 113.59 8.49
N TYR A 208 9.22 113.23 7.44
CA TYR A 208 9.11 114.04 6.23
C TYR A 208 8.43 115.39 6.51
N VAL A 209 7.36 115.41 7.33
CA VAL A 209 6.67 116.64 7.73
C VAL A 209 7.54 117.52 8.64
N THR A 210 8.33 116.94 9.55
CA THR A 210 9.28 117.73 10.37
C THR A 210 10.40 118.31 9.51
N GLN A 211 11.01 117.51 8.63
CA GLN A 211 12.03 117.98 7.69
C GLN A 211 11.51 119.13 6.80
N LYS A 212 10.29 119.01 6.25
CA LYS A 212 9.66 120.10 5.46
C LYS A 212 9.34 121.35 6.28
N ARG A 213 9.13 121.24 7.60
CA ARG A 213 8.99 122.39 8.50
C ARG A 213 10.34 123.04 8.82
N GLU A 214 11.40 122.25 8.93
CA GLU A 214 12.78 122.70 9.15
C GLU A 214 13.31 123.41 7.90
N GLU A 215 13.21 122.80 6.70
CA GLU A 215 13.52 123.44 5.41
C GLU A 215 12.80 124.79 5.24
N ARG A 216 11.54 124.90 5.70
CA ARG A 216 10.78 126.16 5.64
C ARG A 216 11.32 127.22 6.59
N ARG A 217 11.78 126.84 7.80
CA ARG A 217 12.44 127.73 8.75
C ARG A 217 13.81 128.16 8.25
N GLU A 218 14.60 127.25 7.71
CA GLU A 218 15.89 127.54 7.08
C GLU A 218 15.72 128.48 5.89
N GLY A 219 14.73 128.25 5.02
CA GLY A 219 14.40 129.16 3.92
C GLY A 219 13.99 130.56 4.39
N GLN A 220 13.34 130.70 5.55
CA GLN A 220 13.06 132.01 6.17
C GLN A 220 14.33 132.67 6.71
N LEU A 221 15.20 131.93 7.38
CA LEU A 221 16.49 132.42 7.88
C LEU A 221 17.44 132.82 6.73
N ILE A 222 17.42 132.10 5.61
CA ILE A 222 18.17 132.44 4.40
C ILE A 222 17.64 133.75 3.81
N LYS A 223 16.32 133.95 3.70
CA LYS A 223 15.75 135.23 3.26
C LYS A 223 16.21 136.39 4.14
N GLN A 224 16.11 136.25 5.47
CA GLN A 224 16.58 137.27 6.42
C GLN A 224 18.09 137.56 6.27
N ARG A 225 18.92 136.54 6.04
CA ARG A 225 20.35 136.72 5.74
C ARG A 225 20.56 137.45 4.42
N VAL A 226 19.83 137.09 3.36
CA VAL A 226 19.94 137.73 2.04
C VAL A 226 19.51 139.19 2.11
N GLU A 227 18.43 139.52 2.82
CA GLU A 227 17.99 140.90 3.08
C GLU A 227 19.08 141.70 3.82
N ALA A 228 19.65 141.15 4.89
CA ALA A 228 20.76 141.78 5.61
C ALA A 228 22.03 141.96 4.74
N TYR A 229 22.34 141.01 3.84
CA TYR A 229 23.44 141.13 2.88
C TYR A 229 23.15 142.22 1.84
N ILE A 230 21.93 142.32 1.30
CA ILE A 230 21.53 143.36 0.35
C ILE A 230 21.66 144.75 0.98
N ASP A 231 21.27 144.93 2.24
CA ASP A 231 21.38 146.22 2.92
C ASP A 231 22.84 146.58 3.26
N ALA A 232 23.68 145.59 3.61
CA ALA A 232 25.12 145.78 3.74
C ALA A 232 25.78 146.12 2.38
N GLU A 233 25.31 145.52 1.29
CA GLU A 233 25.80 145.80 -0.06
C GLU A 233 25.42 147.21 -0.52
N LYS A 234 24.20 147.70 -0.27
CA LYS A 234 23.82 149.12 -0.51
C LYS A 234 24.71 150.11 0.27
N GLN A 235 25.09 149.77 1.50
CA GLN A 235 26.04 150.58 2.30
C GLN A 235 27.50 150.48 1.78
N SER A 236 27.83 149.45 1.01
CA SER A 236 29.11 149.30 0.33
C SER A 236 29.12 150.02 -1.01
N GLU A 237 28.05 149.92 -1.81
CA GLU A 237 27.89 150.62 -3.07
C GLU A 237 27.89 152.15 -2.91
N THR A 238 27.26 152.68 -1.87
CA THR A 238 27.29 154.13 -1.59
C THR A 238 28.71 154.64 -1.33
N LYS A 239 29.57 153.82 -0.70
CA LYS A 239 31.01 154.11 -0.54
C LYS A 239 31.77 153.96 -1.85
N LYS A 240 31.54 152.86 -2.60
CA LYS A 240 32.17 152.64 -3.91
C LYS A 240 31.84 153.74 -4.92
N LYS A 241 30.61 154.26 -4.95
CA LYS A 241 30.21 155.36 -5.85
C LYS A 241 30.96 156.66 -5.59
N MET A 242 31.39 156.91 -4.35
CA MET A 242 32.28 158.04 -4.02
C MET A 242 33.69 157.80 -4.59
N ASP A 243 34.25 156.62 -4.36
CA ASP A 243 35.59 156.23 -4.86
C ASP A 243 35.66 156.11 -6.40
N GLU A 244 34.57 155.67 -7.04
CA GLU A 244 34.48 155.51 -8.50
C GLU A 244 34.36 156.86 -9.22
N MET A 245 33.79 157.89 -8.59
CA MET A 245 33.78 159.25 -9.14
C MET A 245 35.21 159.80 -9.28
N GLU A 246 36.12 159.46 -8.36
CA GLU A 246 37.53 159.82 -8.47
C GLU A 246 38.30 158.99 -9.53
N ARG A 247 37.89 157.73 -9.76
CA ARG A 247 38.56 156.81 -10.70
C ARG A 247 38.08 156.93 -12.14
N ALA A 248 36.78 157.16 -12.38
CA ALA A 248 36.22 157.31 -13.72
C ALA A 248 36.80 158.53 -14.47
N ARG A 249 37.24 159.55 -13.73
CA ARG A 249 38.03 160.68 -14.26
C ARG A 249 39.38 160.25 -14.87
N ARG A 250 39.94 159.09 -14.49
CA ARG A 250 41.24 158.58 -14.96
C ARG A 250 41.13 157.55 -16.08
N THR A 251 40.06 156.73 -16.12
CA THR A 251 39.96 155.61 -17.07
C THR A 251 39.30 155.94 -18.42
N MET A 252 38.69 157.11 -18.60
CA MET A 252 38.16 157.49 -19.93
C MET A 252 39.26 157.70 -20.99
N GLU A 253 40.52 157.85 -20.57
CA GLU A 253 41.67 158.13 -21.44
C GLU A 253 42.23 156.88 -22.13
N GLU A 254 42.00 155.66 -21.62
CA GLU A 254 42.67 154.43 -22.11
C GLU A 254 41.84 153.55 -23.07
N ASN A 255 40.52 153.46 -22.91
CA ASN A 255 39.77 152.27 -23.33
C ASN A 255 39.34 152.19 -24.83
N LYS A 256 39.87 153.06 -25.71
CA LYS A 256 39.47 153.14 -27.13
C LYS A 256 40.20 152.16 -28.08
N ARG A 257 40.91 151.14 -27.57
CA ARG A 257 42.01 150.47 -28.32
C ARG A 257 41.86 148.97 -28.68
N LEU A 258 40.83 148.22 -28.28
CA LEU A 258 40.94 146.75 -28.13
C LEU A 258 39.92 145.82 -28.87
N GLN A 259 39.11 146.27 -29.83
CA GLN A 259 37.79 145.64 -30.07
C GLN A 259 37.56 144.73 -31.32
N GLU A 260 38.59 144.27 -32.07
CA GLU A 260 38.38 143.86 -33.49
C GLU A 260 38.54 142.36 -33.90
N GLU A 261 39.06 141.42 -33.09
CA GLU A 261 39.72 140.19 -33.64
C GLU A 261 38.94 138.85 -33.81
N LYS A 262 37.69 138.65 -33.34
CA LYS A 262 37.32 137.32 -32.74
C LYS A 262 36.20 136.44 -33.39
N LYS A 263 36.35 135.90 -34.61
CA LYS A 263 35.14 135.55 -35.44
C LYS A 263 34.98 134.24 -36.28
N LEU A 264 35.74 133.14 -36.12
CA LEU A 264 35.66 131.98 -37.06
C LEU A 264 35.89 130.59 -36.42
N ALA A 265 35.05 129.55 -36.66
CA ALA A 265 35.31 128.15 -36.22
C ALA A 265 34.48 126.94 -36.78
N GLU A 266 33.14 126.99 -36.83
CA GLU A 266 32.31 125.94 -36.17
C GLU A 266 31.37 125.02 -37.05
N GLN A 267 31.84 124.04 -37.87
CA GLN A 267 30.94 123.32 -38.83
C GLN A 267 31.23 121.83 -39.28
N GLN A 268 31.42 120.78 -38.43
CA GLN A 268 31.91 119.46 -38.98
C GLN A 268 31.47 118.03 -38.48
N ALA A 269 30.37 117.76 -37.74
CA ALA A 269 30.20 116.41 -37.10
C ALA A 269 28.79 115.73 -37.03
N MET A 270 28.27 115.06 -38.08
CA MET A 270 26.96 114.34 -38.05
C MET A 270 26.82 113.15 -39.06
N GLU A 271 26.77 111.86 -38.63
CA GLU A 271 26.48 110.74 -39.58
C GLU A 271 25.87 109.41 -39.03
N ASN A 272 26.63 108.51 -38.37
CA ASN A 272 26.64 107.08 -38.78
C ASN A 272 26.33 105.99 -37.72
N GLU A 273 25.07 105.52 -37.58
CA GLU A 273 24.70 104.31 -36.77
C GLU A 273 23.39 103.62 -37.23
N GLU A 274 23.39 102.31 -37.61
CA GLU A 274 22.11 101.60 -37.96
C GLU A 274 22.08 100.03 -37.87
N LYS A 275 22.77 99.29 -38.75
CA LYS A 275 22.26 97.99 -39.31
C LYS A 275 22.72 96.68 -38.63
N ARG A 276 22.02 96.10 -37.63
CA ARG A 276 22.23 94.66 -37.24
C ARG A 276 21.16 93.91 -36.38
N MET A 277 20.01 93.48 -36.95
CA MET A 277 19.06 92.53 -36.29
C MET A 277 18.48 91.48 -37.28
N ALA A 278 18.87 90.17 -37.21
CA ALA A 278 18.34 89.17 -38.18
C ALA A 278 18.42 87.63 -37.92
N LEU A 279 18.95 87.07 -36.80
CA LEU A 279 19.48 85.67 -36.80
C LEU A 279 18.79 84.60 -35.89
N PHE A 280 17.51 84.72 -35.55
CA PHE A 280 16.87 83.90 -34.49
C PHE A 280 15.91 82.76 -34.93
N ALA A 281 15.93 82.32 -36.20
CA ALA A 281 14.82 81.54 -36.78
C ALA A 281 15.02 80.02 -36.99
N GLU A 282 16.24 79.46 -36.87
CA GLU A 282 16.56 78.16 -37.50
C GLU A 282 16.43 76.89 -36.63
N GLU A 283 16.27 77.00 -35.30
CA GLU A 283 16.50 75.86 -34.40
C GLU A 283 15.32 74.92 -34.11
N LYS A 284 14.09 75.18 -34.58
CA LYS A 284 12.88 74.60 -33.93
C LYS A 284 12.24 73.34 -34.58
N GLU A 285 12.56 72.95 -35.81
CA GLU A 285 11.82 71.87 -36.51
C GLU A 285 12.42 70.44 -36.43
N ARG A 286 13.72 70.29 -36.14
CA ARG A 286 14.41 68.99 -36.34
C ARG A 286 14.12 67.93 -35.25
N LYS A 287 13.39 68.30 -34.20
CA LYS A 287 12.96 67.39 -33.12
C LYS A 287 11.58 66.82 -33.49
N MET A 288 11.48 65.50 -33.73
CA MET A 288 10.48 64.62 -33.07
C MET A 288 10.38 63.17 -33.62
N ARG A 289 9.96 62.94 -34.87
CA ARG A 289 8.88 61.94 -35.08
C ARG A 289 9.15 60.60 -35.80
N LEU A 290 10.33 60.31 -36.34
CA LEU A 290 10.46 59.28 -37.40
C LEU A 290 11.43 58.09 -37.16
N ARG A 291 11.70 57.69 -35.90
CA ARG A 291 12.56 56.51 -35.63
C ARG A 291 12.06 55.52 -34.57
N ALA A 292 11.03 55.84 -33.79
CA ALA A 292 10.52 54.95 -32.73
C ALA A 292 9.60 53.80 -33.24
N GLU A 293 9.13 53.85 -34.48
CA GLU A 293 8.11 52.92 -35.00
C GLU A 293 8.67 51.61 -35.57
N ARG A 294 10.00 51.43 -35.66
CA ARG A 294 10.61 50.34 -36.45
C ARG A 294 11.14 49.13 -35.68
N GLU A 295 11.11 49.14 -34.34
CA GLU A 295 11.67 48.04 -33.52
C GLU A 295 10.63 47.03 -32.99
N ALA A 296 9.34 47.38 -32.98
CA ALA A 296 8.29 46.52 -32.39
C ALA A 296 7.86 45.33 -33.28
N GLU A 297 8.05 45.41 -34.59
CA GLU A 297 7.43 44.49 -35.56
C GLU A 297 8.20 43.17 -35.77
N VAL A 298 9.51 43.16 -35.48
CA VAL A 298 10.42 42.03 -35.77
C VAL A 298 10.38 40.93 -34.70
N ALA A 299 9.88 41.23 -33.50
CA ALA A 299 9.87 40.28 -32.37
C ALA A 299 8.79 39.18 -32.48
N ALA A 300 7.67 39.45 -33.16
CA ALA A 300 6.49 38.58 -33.12
C ALA A 300 6.59 37.31 -33.98
N GLN A 301 7.45 37.28 -35.01
CA GLN A 301 7.42 36.21 -36.03
C GLN A 301 8.21 34.94 -35.67
N LYS A 302 9.01 34.92 -34.58
CA LYS A 302 9.92 33.81 -34.25
C LYS A 302 9.38 32.76 -33.25
N ALA A 303 8.16 32.94 -32.73
CA ALA A 303 7.55 32.03 -31.74
C ALA A 303 6.61 30.97 -32.35
N ALA A 304 6.03 31.21 -33.54
CA ALA A 304 4.90 30.42 -34.06
C ALA A 304 5.26 29.11 -34.80
N ILE A 305 6.54 28.82 -35.04
CA ILE A 305 6.97 27.74 -35.95
C ILE A 305 7.30 26.41 -35.21
N ARG A 306 7.55 26.43 -33.90
CA ARG A 306 8.09 25.27 -33.16
C ARG A 306 7.07 24.33 -32.50
N GLN A 307 5.76 24.58 -32.65
CA GLN A 307 4.72 23.81 -31.92
C GLN A 307 3.55 23.36 -32.82
N ARG A 308 3.85 22.97 -34.06
CA ARG A 308 2.91 22.35 -35.02
C ARG A 308 3.33 20.94 -35.49
N MET A 309 4.44 20.39 -34.98
CA MET A 309 5.02 19.14 -35.48
C MET A 309 4.84 17.92 -34.56
N VAL A 310 4.17 18.07 -33.41
CA VAL A 310 4.18 17.05 -32.35
C VAL A 310 2.91 16.17 -32.35
N ASP A 311 1.71 16.74 -32.31
CA ASP A 311 0.53 15.99 -31.81
C ASP A 311 -0.70 15.95 -32.75
N ARG A 312 -0.71 15.11 -33.82
CA ARG A 312 -2.02 14.52 -34.24
C ARG A 312 -2.12 13.27 -35.13
N GLN A 313 -1.29 13.03 -36.16
CA GLN A 313 -1.78 12.24 -37.33
C GLN A 313 -1.01 11.01 -37.83
N VAL A 314 -0.01 10.49 -37.10
CA VAL A 314 0.58 9.16 -37.42
C VAL A 314 -0.16 8.00 -36.73
N ALA A 315 -0.97 8.29 -35.71
CA ALA A 315 -1.72 7.31 -34.92
C ALA A 315 -3.03 6.77 -35.58
N HIS A 316 -3.22 6.94 -36.90
CA HIS A 316 -4.50 6.56 -37.55
C HIS A 316 -4.40 5.68 -38.81
N LEU A 317 -3.20 5.33 -39.30
CA LEU A 317 -3.04 4.34 -40.40
C LEU A 317 -2.73 2.93 -39.89
N MET A 318 -3.47 2.53 -38.86
CA MET A 318 -3.48 1.19 -38.25
C MET A 318 -4.68 0.36 -38.74
N SER A 319 -5.23 0.67 -39.91
CA SER A 319 -6.52 0.12 -40.39
C SER A 319 -6.54 -0.19 -41.89
N LEU A 320 -6.07 -1.39 -42.26
CA LEU A 320 -6.51 -2.28 -43.37
C LEU A 320 -5.49 -3.45 -43.49
N ARG A 321 -5.69 -4.68 -42.94
CA ARG A 321 -6.65 -5.76 -43.28
C ARG A 321 -6.23 -6.56 -44.54
N LYS A 322 -6.15 -7.90 -44.61
CA LYS A 322 -6.20 -9.04 -43.64
C LYS A 322 -5.66 -10.34 -44.34
N ASN A 323 -5.59 -11.45 -43.59
CA ASN A 323 -5.24 -12.82 -44.03
C ASN A 323 -6.10 -13.40 -45.18
N GLU A 324 -5.54 -14.39 -45.89
CA GLU A 324 -6.21 -15.34 -46.80
C GLU A 324 -5.86 -16.79 -46.40
N ASN A 325 -6.72 -17.78 -46.70
CA ASN A 325 -6.65 -19.13 -46.12
C ASN A 325 -6.90 -20.26 -47.15
N HIS A 326 -5.95 -21.22 -47.27
CA HIS A 326 -6.16 -22.66 -47.60
C HIS A 326 -6.73 -23.15 -48.97
N ARG A 327 -6.49 -24.46 -49.26
CA ARG A 327 -6.99 -25.33 -50.38
C ARG A 327 -6.34 -25.06 -51.78
N ILE A 328 -5.95 -26.02 -52.64
CA ILE A 328 -6.19 -27.47 -52.89
C ILE A 328 -4.84 -28.09 -53.42
N ALA A 329 -4.43 -29.35 -53.20
CA ALA A 329 -4.71 -30.52 -54.08
C ALA A 329 -3.91 -31.79 -53.71
N GLY A 330 -4.38 -32.96 -54.17
CA GLY A 330 -3.63 -34.22 -54.27
C GLY A 330 -4.44 -35.30 -55.03
N GLN A 331 -3.79 -36.29 -55.65
CA GLN A 331 -4.34 -37.62 -56.06
C GLN A 331 -3.29 -38.48 -56.84
N VAL A 332 -3.69 -39.70 -57.26
CA VAL A 332 -2.91 -40.80 -57.90
C VAL A 332 -2.06 -41.59 -56.89
N GLN A 333 -2.39 -42.79 -56.41
CA GLN A 333 -3.31 -43.88 -56.82
C GLN A 333 -2.89 -44.69 -58.06
N GLU A 334 -2.81 -46.02 -57.87
CA GLU A 334 -3.16 -47.07 -58.84
C GLU A 334 -2.26 -47.35 -60.07
N ALA A 335 -1.39 -48.35 -59.91
CA ALA A 335 -1.09 -49.37 -60.92
C ALA A 335 -0.86 -50.68 -60.13
N GLU A 336 -1.70 -51.72 -60.19
CA GLU A 336 -1.97 -52.59 -61.35
C GLU A 336 -0.68 -53.20 -61.92
N GLU A 337 -0.52 -54.51 -62.15
CA GLU A 337 -1.40 -55.68 -61.96
C GLU A 337 -0.59 -56.99 -62.16
N ARG A 338 -0.86 -58.05 -61.36
CA ARG A 338 -0.94 -59.49 -61.79
C ARG A 338 0.30 -60.11 -62.55
N ARG A 339 0.33 -61.32 -63.15
CA ARG A 339 -0.66 -62.44 -63.27
C ARG A 339 -0.15 -63.91 -63.43
N ASP A 340 1.02 -64.20 -64.05
CA ASP A 340 1.16 -65.46 -64.84
C ASP A 340 2.27 -66.46 -64.40
N ALA A 341 1.93 -67.63 -63.81
CA ALA A 341 2.94 -68.70 -63.56
C ALA A 341 2.48 -70.18 -63.40
N GLU A 342 1.20 -70.51 -63.21
CA GLU A 342 0.76 -71.82 -62.66
C GLU A 342 -0.14 -72.62 -63.63
N ILE A 343 0.27 -73.77 -64.22
CA ILE A 343 -0.67 -74.73 -64.89
C ILE A 343 -0.23 -76.19 -65.28
N SER A 344 1.03 -76.54 -65.61
CA SER A 344 1.29 -77.56 -66.68
C SER A 344 1.76 -79.03 -66.38
N ALA A 345 1.53 -79.68 -65.23
CA ALA A 345 2.38 -80.84 -64.80
C ALA A 345 1.79 -82.26 -64.48
N LYS A 346 0.55 -82.68 -64.82
CA LYS A 346 -0.17 -83.71 -64.00
C LYS A 346 -0.46 -85.17 -64.50
N ASN A 347 -0.32 -85.59 -65.77
CA ASN A 347 -1.25 -86.64 -66.30
C ASN A 347 -0.84 -88.13 -66.51
N GLU A 348 0.42 -88.59 -66.46
CA GLU A 348 0.78 -89.88 -67.14
C GLU A 348 0.64 -91.23 -66.37
N ARG A 349 0.50 -91.26 -65.04
CA ARG A 349 0.94 -92.44 -64.21
C ARG A 349 0.00 -93.67 -64.10
N MET A 350 -1.20 -93.68 -64.67
CA MET A 350 -2.35 -94.36 -64.03
C MET A 350 -2.73 -95.79 -64.53
N ARG A 351 -2.01 -96.43 -65.47
CA ARG A 351 -2.56 -97.59 -66.23
C ARG A 351 -2.13 -99.01 -65.85
N GLN A 352 -1.00 -99.22 -65.16
CA GLN A 352 -0.39 -100.57 -65.04
C GLN A 352 -0.81 -101.37 -63.79
N GLU A 353 -1.68 -100.84 -62.93
CA GLU A 353 -2.02 -101.44 -61.62
C GLU A 353 -3.08 -102.57 -61.66
N LEU A 354 -3.82 -102.71 -62.76
CA LEU A 354 -5.15 -103.36 -62.72
C LEU A 354 -5.15 -104.91 -62.62
N ASP A 355 -4.18 -105.63 -63.17
CA ASP A 355 -4.29 -107.10 -63.29
C ASP A 355 -3.89 -107.89 -62.04
N LYS A 356 -2.98 -107.36 -61.20
CA LYS A 356 -2.57 -108.01 -59.93
C LYS A 356 -3.72 -108.12 -58.92
N ILE A 357 -4.81 -107.37 -59.15
CA ILE A 357 -5.99 -107.27 -58.27
C ILE A 357 -6.81 -108.57 -58.25
N ARG A 358 -6.77 -109.39 -59.31
CA ARG A 358 -7.81 -110.42 -59.51
C ARG A 358 -7.62 -111.72 -58.73
N ILE A 359 -6.38 -112.16 -58.48
CA ILE A 359 -6.08 -113.38 -57.70
C ILE A 359 -6.13 -113.10 -56.19
N SER A 360 -5.73 -111.90 -55.77
CA SER A 360 -5.88 -111.40 -54.39
C SER A 360 -7.34 -111.50 -53.89
N ARG A 361 -8.31 -111.22 -54.76
CA ARG A 361 -9.76 -111.24 -54.44
C ARG A 361 -10.30 -112.57 -53.92
N ALA A 362 -9.75 -113.72 -54.32
CA ALA A 362 -10.30 -115.02 -53.91
C ALA A 362 -9.94 -115.38 -52.47
N ALA A 363 -8.67 -115.23 -52.09
CA ALA A 363 -8.20 -115.40 -50.72
C ALA A 363 -8.83 -114.35 -49.79
N GLN A 364 -8.98 -113.11 -50.27
CA GLN A 364 -9.72 -112.06 -49.57
C GLN A 364 -11.12 -112.52 -49.13
N MET A 365 -11.90 -113.25 -49.94
CA MET A 365 -13.30 -113.54 -49.61
C MET A 365 -13.48 -114.45 -48.38
N GLN A 366 -12.56 -115.39 -48.12
CA GLN A 366 -12.63 -116.24 -46.93
C GLN A 366 -12.05 -115.53 -45.69
N GLU A 367 -10.96 -114.80 -45.84
CA GLU A 367 -10.42 -113.95 -44.77
C GLU A 367 -11.47 -112.90 -44.36
N MET A 368 -12.11 -112.23 -45.32
CA MET A 368 -13.21 -111.28 -45.12
C MET A 368 -14.42 -111.88 -44.39
N ALA A 369 -14.69 -113.18 -44.48
CA ALA A 369 -15.81 -113.80 -43.78
C ALA A 369 -15.51 -114.03 -42.30
N ALA A 370 -14.35 -114.59 -41.97
CA ALA A 370 -13.90 -114.76 -40.58
C ALA A 370 -13.57 -113.41 -39.92
N LYS A 371 -13.07 -112.46 -40.71
CA LYS A 371 -12.84 -111.08 -40.30
C LYS A 371 -14.17 -110.36 -40.06
N ARG A 372 -15.21 -110.57 -40.89
CA ARG A 372 -16.56 -109.99 -40.68
C ARG A 372 -17.21 -110.35 -39.35
N GLU A 373 -17.06 -111.58 -38.86
CA GLU A 373 -17.66 -111.97 -37.58
C GLU A 373 -16.88 -111.34 -36.40
N ARG A 374 -15.54 -111.31 -36.46
CA ARG A 374 -14.74 -110.56 -35.48
C ARG A 374 -14.95 -109.05 -35.57
N GLU A 375 -15.14 -108.51 -36.77
CA GLU A 375 -15.50 -107.13 -37.03
C GLU A 375 -16.90 -106.83 -36.47
N ARG A 376 -17.88 -107.76 -36.53
CA ARG A 376 -19.20 -107.60 -35.90
C ARG A 376 -19.15 -107.58 -34.38
N GLU A 377 -18.41 -108.49 -33.75
CA GLU A 377 -18.25 -108.49 -32.28
C GLU A 377 -17.49 -107.24 -31.83
N ALA A 378 -16.44 -106.85 -32.56
CA ALA A 378 -15.73 -105.60 -32.32
C ALA A 378 -16.58 -104.35 -32.61
N GLU A 379 -17.47 -104.36 -33.62
CA GLU A 379 -18.43 -103.29 -33.92
C GLU A 379 -19.50 -103.19 -32.83
N ALA A 380 -19.94 -104.32 -32.24
CA ALA A 380 -20.88 -104.32 -31.12
C ALA A 380 -20.25 -103.75 -29.85
N GLU A 381 -19.03 -104.18 -29.50
CA GLU A 381 -18.28 -103.59 -28.37
C GLU A 381 -17.89 -102.13 -28.62
N ALA A 382 -17.45 -101.78 -29.82
CA ALA A 382 -17.12 -100.42 -30.20
C ALA A 382 -18.36 -99.54 -30.22
N GLY A 383 -19.52 -100.06 -30.67
CA GLY A 383 -20.80 -99.37 -30.64
C GLY A 383 -21.30 -99.13 -29.21
N ALA A 384 -21.14 -100.11 -28.31
CA ALA A 384 -21.44 -99.95 -26.89
C ALA A 384 -20.52 -98.91 -26.21
N LYS A 385 -19.21 -98.95 -26.50
CA LYS A 385 -18.25 -97.93 -26.05
C LYS A 385 -18.59 -96.55 -26.63
N LEU A 386 -18.88 -96.44 -27.91
CA LEU A 386 -19.28 -95.18 -28.57
C LEU A 386 -20.57 -94.61 -27.97
N LEU A 387 -21.55 -95.44 -27.61
CA LEU A 387 -22.77 -95.02 -26.91
C LEU A 387 -22.46 -94.52 -25.49
N SER A 388 -21.59 -95.21 -24.75
CA SER A 388 -21.12 -94.79 -23.43
C SER A 388 -20.35 -93.47 -23.49
N ASP A 389 -19.42 -93.34 -24.44
CA ASP A 389 -18.59 -92.16 -24.66
C ASP A 389 -19.43 -90.98 -25.17
N TYR A 390 -20.46 -91.23 -25.98
CA TYR A 390 -21.42 -90.22 -26.40
C TYR A 390 -22.30 -89.75 -25.24
N GLN A 391 -22.81 -90.67 -24.40
CA GLN A 391 -23.55 -90.31 -23.19
C GLN A 391 -22.68 -89.49 -22.23
N ALA A 392 -21.49 -89.97 -21.90
CA ALA A 392 -20.52 -89.25 -21.07
C ALA A 392 -20.12 -87.89 -21.68
N GLY A 393 -19.97 -87.81 -23.00
CA GLY A 393 -19.73 -86.57 -23.74
C GLY A 393 -20.87 -85.57 -23.59
N THR A 394 -22.13 -85.99 -23.80
CA THR A 394 -23.30 -85.12 -23.64
C THR A 394 -23.52 -84.68 -22.19
N GLU A 395 -23.18 -85.52 -21.21
CA GLU A 395 -23.23 -85.16 -19.79
C GLU A 395 -22.13 -84.17 -19.42
N ALA A 396 -20.90 -84.39 -19.88
CA ALA A 396 -19.78 -83.47 -19.71
C ALA A 396 -20.05 -82.11 -20.38
N GLU A 397 -20.65 -82.10 -21.57
CA GLU A 397 -21.04 -80.88 -22.28
C GLU A 397 -22.15 -80.13 -21.53
N ARG A 398 -23.18 -80.83 -21.05
CA ARG A 398 -24.25 -80.27 -20.20
C ARG A 398 -23.72 -79.71 -18.88
N GLN A 399 -22.77 -80.40 -18.23
CA GLN A 399 -22.08 -79.90 -17.03
C GLN A 399 -21.21 -78.67 -17.33
N ALA A 400 -20.47 -78.68 -18.45
CA ALA A 400 -19.65 -77.54 -18.88
C ALA A 400 -20.52 -76.32 -19.22
N GLU A 401 -21.68 -76.50 -19.83
CA GLU A 401 -22.66 -75.45 -20.10
C GLU A 401 -23.32 -74.91 -18.82
N ALA A 402 -23.70 -75.79 -17.89
CA ALA A 402 -24.17 -75.39 -16.56
C ALA A 402 -23.11 -74.57 -15.81
N ALA A 403 -21.85 -75.01 -15.80
CA ALA A 403 -20.74 -74.29 -15.17
C ALA A 403 -20.38 -72.97 -15.90
N LYS A 404 -20.62 -72.85 -17.22
CA LYS A 404 -20.55 -71.55 -17.93
C LYS A 404 -21.69 -70.63 -17.50
N ARG A 405 -22.91 -71.16 -17.35
CA ARG A 405 -24.11 -70.42 -16.93
C ARG A 405 -23.98 -69.90 -15.50
N GLU A 406 -23.51 -70.71 -14.56
CA GLU A 406 -23.22 -70.27 -13.19
C GLU A 406 -22.17 -69.17 -13.15
N ARG A 407 -21.05 -69.32 -13.88
CA ARG A 407 -20.02 -68.27 -13.98
C ARG A 407 -20.58 -66.96 -14.56
N SER A 408 -21.45 -67.04 -15.57
CA SER A 408 -22.13 -65.87 -16.15
C SER A 408 -23.10 -65.20 -15.15
N ILE A 409 -23.87 -65.99 -14.39
CA ILE A 409 -24.75 -65.48 -13.32
C ILE A 409 -23.93 -64.82 -12.21
N GLY A 410 -22.83 -65.45 -11.78
CA GLY A 410 -21.89 -64.91 -10.81
C GLY A 410 -21.31 -63.56 -11.26
N LEU A 411 -20.80 -63.49 -12.49
CA LEU A 411 -20.27 -62.26 -13.10
C LEU A 411 -21.34 -61.16 -13.21
N LYS A 412 -22.56 -61.50 -13.64
CA LYS A 412 -23.69 -60.56 -13.68
C LYS A 412 -24.03 -60.02 -12.29
N SER A 413 -24.05 -60.87 -11.27
CA SER A 413 -24.30 -60.46 -9.89
C SER A 413 -23.19 -59.54 -9.35
N TYR A 414 -21.94 -59.80 -9.73
CA TYR A 414 -20.79 -58.96 -9.38
C TYR A 414 -20.85 -57.59 -10.05
N HIS A 415 -21.19 -57.52 -11.34
CA HIS A 415 -21.40 -56.24 -12.02
C HIS A 415 -22.57 -55.45 -11.45
N VAL A 416 -23.67 -56.10 -11.04
CA VAL A 416 -24.77 -55.41 -10.33
C VAL A 416 -24.30 -54.83 -8.99
N LYS A 417 -23.44 -55.53 -8.24
CA LYS A 417 -22.79 -54.97 -7.03
C LYS A 417 -21.89 -53.78 -7.37
N GLN A 418 -21.00 -53.90 -8.36
CA GLN A 418 -20.15 -52.79 -8.82
C GLN A 418 -20.95 -51.55 -9.25
N ILE A 419 -22.05 -51.73 -9.99
CA ILE A 419 -22.94 -50.65 -10.39
C ILE A 419 -23.53 -49.99 -9.13
N ARG A 420 -24.05 -50.79 -8.19
CA ARG A 420 -24.62 -50.28 -6.93
C ARG A 420 -23.58 -49.50 -6.12
N ASP A 421 -22.38 -50.05 -5.93
CA ASP A 421 -21.30 -49.40 -5.20
C ASP A 421 -20.87 -48.08 -5.88
N LYS A 422 -20.79 -48.06 -7.21
CA LYS A 422 -20.51 -46.84 -7.97
C LYS A 422 -21.64 -45.80 -7.84
N THR A 423 -22.91 -46.22 -7.86
CA THR A 423 -24.03 -45.29 -7.64
C THR A 423 -24.06 -44.74 -6.22
N MET A 424 -23.79 -45.56 -5.19
CA MET A 424 -23.72 -45.11 -3.80
C MET A 424 -22.57 -44.13 -3.60
N ARG A 425 -21.39 -44.38 -4.18
CA ARG A 425 -20.26 -43.43 -4.14
C ARG A 425 -20.59 -42.12 -4.83
N SER A 426 -21.17 -42.15 -6.03
CA SER A 426 -21.56 -40.93 -6.75
C SER A 426 -22.70 -40.15 -6.06
N GLN A 427 -23.55 -40.83 -5.28
CA GLN A 427 -24.53 -40.17 -4.42
C GLN A 427 -23.84 -39.51 -3.21
N ALA A 428 -22.98 -40.22 -2.50
CA ALA A 428 -22.23 -39.67 -1.37
C ALA A 428 -21.30 -38.51 -1.78
N GLU A 429 -20.65 -38.58 -2.94
CA GLU A 429 -19.86 -37.48 -3.52
C GLU A 429 -20.74 -36.24 -3.75
N LYS A 430 -21.95 -36.39 -4.29
CA LYS A 430 -22.90 -35.27 -4.48
C LYS A 430 -23.47 -34.74 -3.18
N GLU A 431 -23.71 -35.60 -2.20
CA GLU A 431 -24.15 -35.18 -0.85
C GLU A 431 -23.06 -34.34 -0.20
N LEU A 432 -21.79 -34.77 -0.27
CA LEU A 432 -20.64 -33.98 0.19
C LEU A 432 -20.48 -32.65 -0.57
N GLU A 433 -20.60 -32.63 -1.90
CA GLU A 433 -20.57 -31.39 -2.70
C GLU A 433 -21.70 -30.42 -2.28
N MET A 434 -22.89 -30.94 -1.99
CA MET A 434 -24.04 -30.13 -1.54
C MET A 434 -23.86 -29.61 -0.11
N ASP A 435 -23.30 -30.41 0.79
CA ASP A 435 -22.96 -30.01 2.16
C ASP A 435 -21.83 -28.97 2.17
N GLU A 436 -20.81 -29.13 1.33
CA GLU A 436 -19.75 -28.14 1.14
C GLU A 436 -20.32 -26.81 0.60
N GLN A 437 -21.21 -26.86 -0.39
CA GLN A 437 -21.91 -25.67 -0.89
C GLN A 437 -22.80 -25.02 0.18
N ALA A 438 -23.49 -25.81 1.01
CA ALA A 438 -24.28 -25.31 2.12
C ALA A 438 -23.42 -24.62 3.18
N MET A 439 -22.27 -25.22 3.54
CA MET A 439 -21.29 -24.67 4.47
C MET A 439 -20.64 -23.39 3.93
N LEU A 440 -20.32 -23.31 2.64
CA LEU A 440 -19.81 -22.10 2.00
C LEU A 440 -20.86 -20.97 2.00
N ARG A 441 -22.12 -21.27 1.69
CA ARG A 441 -23.23 -20.31 1.78
C ARG A 441 -23.47 -19.83 3.21
N ALA A 442 -23.41 -20.73 4.20
CA ALA A 442 -23.55 -20.38 5.61
C ALA A 442 -22.45 -19.41 6.06
N LYS A 443 -21.18 -19.68 5.70
CA LYS A 443 -20.06 -18.77 5.98
C LYS A 443 -20.22 -17.40 5.31
N LEU A 444 -20.67 -17.34 4.05
CA LEU A 444 -20.94 -16.08 3.38
C LEU A 444 -21.99 -15.25 4.12
N LEU A 445 -23.08 -15.89 4.56
CA LEU A 445 -24.14 -15.25 5.35
C LEU A 445 -23.66 -14.80 6.74
N GLU A 446 -22.76 -15.55 7.37
CA GLU A 446 -22.11 -15.14 8.63
C GLU A 446 -21.21 -13.91 8.41
N GLU A 447 -20.40 -13.90 7.34
CA GLU A 447 -19.56 -12.76 6.94
C GLU A 447 -20.41 -11.52 6.62
N ASP A 448 -21.54 -11.68 5.93
CA ASP A 448 -22.51 -10.62 5.65
C ASP A 448 -23.12 -10.04 6.93
N ALA A 449 -23.56 -10.91 7.85
CA ALA A 449 -24.10 -10.48 9.13
C ALA A 449 -23.04 -9.81 10.03
N LEU A 450 -21.77 -10.19 9.92
CA LEU A 450 -20.66 -9.53 10.60
C LEU A 450 -20.36 -8.16 9.99
N PHE A 451 -20.39 -8.04 8.66
CA PHE A 451 -20.20 -6.78 7.95
C PHE A 451 -21.32 -5.77 8.21
N ASP A 452 -22.58 -6.20 8.18
CA ASP A 452 -23.71 -5.32 8.53
C ASP A 452 -23.57 -4.83 9.98
N LYS A 453 -23.25 -5.71 10.95
CA LYS A 453 -23.01 -5.29 12.35
C LYS A 453 -21.84 -4.29 12.49
N TYR A 454 -20.73 -4.56 11.81
CA TYR A 454 -19.53 -3.72 11.83
C TYR A 454 -19.80 -2.33 11.23
N THR A 455 -20.44 -2.28 10.07
CA THR A 455 -20.75 -1.02 9.38
C THR A 455 -21.84 -0.22 10.08
N HIS A 456 -22.87 -0.87 10.65
CA HIS A 456 -23.86 -0.21 11.50
C HIS A 456 -23.20 0.42 12.74
N ALA A 457 -22.35 -0.31 13.45
CA ALA A 457 -21.64 0.22 14.63
C ALA A 457 -20.76 1.44 14.27
N LEU A 458 -20.05 1.40 13.14
CA LEU A 458 -19.25 2.54 12.67
C LEU A 458 -20.11 3.74 12.25
N VAL A 459 -21.24 3.52 11.56
CA VAL A 459 -22.17 4.60 11.19
C VAL A 459 -22.76 5.26 12.44
N GLU A 460 -23.11 4.47 13.47
CA GLU A 460 -23.60 5.00 14.75
C GLU A 460 -22.52 5.80 15.49
N GLN A 461 -21.30 5.29 15.57
CA GLN A 461 -20.16 6.02 16.16
C GLN A 461 -19.89 7.34 15.42
N TYR A 462 -19.83 7.34 14.09
CA TYR A 462 -19.55 8.54 13.31
C TYR A 462 -20.69 9.56 13.39
N LYS A 463 -21.93 9.09 13.52
CA LYS A 463 -23.10 9.94 13.79
C LYS A 463 -23.05 10.55 15.19
N ALA A 464 -22.61 9.80 16.20
CA ALA A 464 -22.40 10.30 17.56
C ALA A 464 -21.26 11.33 17.64
N ASP A 465 -20.19 11.12 16.87
CA ASP A 465 -19.09 12.09 16.68
C ASP A 465 -19.51 13.37 15.92
N GLY A 466 -20.74 13.43 15.39
CA GLY A 466 -21.23 14.54 14.57
C GLY A 466 -20.56 14.65 13.20
N LYS A 467 -20.04 13.55 12.63
CA LYS A 467 -19.46 13.50 11.27
C LYS A 467 -20.55 13.27 10.23
N ASP A 468 -20.33 13.71 8.97
CA ASP A 468 -21.30 13.46 7.90
C ASP A 468 -21.24 11.98 7.46
N VAL A 469 -22.27 11.22 7.82
CA VAL A 469 -22.40 9.79 7.48
C VAL A 469 -22.98 9.53 6.09
N LYS A 470 -23.37 10.56 5.31
CA LYS A 470 -23.90 10.37 3.94
C LYS A 470 -22.98 9.55 3.01
N PRO A 471 -21.63 9.73 3.00
CA PRO A 471 -20.73 8.92 2.17
C PRO A 471 -20.78 7.43 2.52
N LEU A 472 -20.98 7.10 3.80
CA LEU A 472 -21.08 5.72 4.29
C LEU A 472 -22.40 5.09 3.83
N LEU A 473 -23.52 5.79 4.06
CA LEU A 473 -24.86 5.32 3.69
C LEU A 473 -25.02 5.11 2.18
N LEU A 474 -24.41 5.98 1.36
CA LEU A 474 -24.44 5.86 -0.09
C LEU A 474 -23.68 4.61 -0.57
N GLU A 475 -22.51 4.30 0.00
CA GLU A 475 -21.76 3.11 -0.39
C GLU A 475 -22.41 1.83 0.13
N LEU A 476 -23.01 1.83 1.32
CA LEU A 476 -23.83 0.69 1.79
C LEU A 476 -25.04 0.44 0.89
N ALA A 477 -25.74 1.49 0.45
CA ALA A 477 -26.84 1.36 -0.50
C ALA A 477 -26.37 0.81 -1.85
N LYS A 478 -25.18 1.24 -2.31
CA LYS A 478 -24.56 0.74 -3.54
C LYS A 478 -24.12 -0.73 -3.43
N MET A 479 -23.49 -1.15 -2.32
CA MET A 479 -23.12 -2.55 -2.08
C MET A 479 -24.36 -3.46 -2.12
N LYS A 480 -25.44 -3.08 -1.41
CA LYS A 480 -26.71 -3.81 -1.44
C LYS A 480 -27.35 -3.84 -2.84
N ALA A 481 -27.22 -2.78 -3.64
CA ALA A 481 -27.69 -2.76 -5.03
C ALA A 481 -26.83 -3.62 -5.99
N GLU A 482 -25.53 -3.76 -5.72
CA GLU A 482 -24.61 -4.62 -6.47
C GLU A 482 -24.68 -6.10 -6.04
N GLY A 483 -25.54 -6.43 -5.06
CA GLY A 483 -25.64 -7.78 -4.49
C GLY A 483 -24.38 -8.24 -3.76
N ARG A 484 -23.63 -7.29 -3.18
CA ARG A 484 -22.35 -7.51 -2.50
C ARG A 484 -22.41 -7.28 -1.01
#